data_AF-A0A2N2WL24-F1
#
_entry.id   AF-A0A2N2WL24-F1
#
_cell.length_a   1.000
_cell.length_b   1.000
_cell.length_c   1.000
_cell.angle_alpha   90.00
_cell.angle_beta   90.00
_cell.angle_gamma   90.00
#
_symmetry.space_group_name_H-M   'P 1'
#
loop_
_entity.id
_entity.type
_entity.pdbx_description
1 polymer ?
#
loop_
_entity_poly.entity_id
_entity_poly.type
_entity_poly.pdbx_seq_one_letter_code
_entity_poly.pdbx_strand_id
1 'polypeptide(L)'
;MFKSCSPYLKMFSGKGIKWNFSLNNELLHYAMEEDKLIFLHIGSFSNITLRESTSKLFNDPEVISLLNENYVCLIEDKEDNPESFLLALDLLMLNQDFTYGPVNMFIMPNRRPLIAFSDCDPENFKEFAKRVLLAKSEKREKLFQMSEELSKRVMNLGIAKKTEQKSEIDSAYFSFYLKTWLDSIFETDFISKFKPFTPSPITLYTVIEYLKSFPDPEISERVENLLDHFQYSPLFDVIGGGFFRQTVDYTCLQPLFEKTLEDNSQFLALYSLAYEYYKKDSYKKTAFLISEFLQNELSNGKGGYYNSTTLLGDVKDSVYYHYSINELKILFPERYGEIAEAMGLDLETDSKKRQLPVRGLDTFNVITTDEIKSLRLRRAEHRSYFTDERCITSSNSTSVKAFAIASRYLSDTSLYQKAVANFEFIIYNNISKEDSRLFRYTCRSESYLPGYLSDYAHFIEASLELYQIRGDDEYYHVAKRYLEITTERFFKPENGMFSKSEIGTPGHTVPFKRESNIDFMRPSANSVMAGNLLTMYGITSEALYLNMASQQLFNVAPNLMNSGPMLSNWAHKILIYINLGLSSE
;
A
#
# COMPACT_ATOMS: atom_id res chain seq x y z
N MET A 1 -17.35 -23.30 10.30
CA MET A 1 -17.37 -21.85 10.62
C MET A 1 -16.20 -21.20 9.93
N PHE A 2 -16.44 -20.17 9.12
CA PHE A 2 -15.39 -19.44 8.40
C PHE A 2 -14.50 -18.68 9.40
N LYS A 3 -13.28 -19.18 9.65
CA LYS A 3 -12.27 -18.54 10.53
C LYS A 3 -11.36 -17.63 9.69
N SER A 4 -11.83 -16.46 9.32
CA SER A 4 -10.97 -15.39 8.78
C SER A 4 -11.27 -14.09 9.51
N CYS A 5 -10.24 -13.27 9.73
CA CYS A 5 -10.46 -11.91 10.18
C CYS A 5 -10.84 -10.96 9.03
N SER A 6 -10.54 -11.30 7.77
CA SER A 6 -10.75 -10.44 6.61
C SER A 6 -12.20 -9.88 6.57
N PRO A 7 -12.36 -8.54 6.66
CA PRO A 7 -13.67 -7.93 6.48
C PRO A 7 -14.19 -8.10 5.04
N TYR A 8 -13.29 -8.20 4.06
CA TYR A 8 -13.65 -8.43 2.67
C TYR A 8 -14.31 -9.79 2.46
N LEU A 9 -13.69 -10.86 2.95
CA LEU A 9 -14.24 -12.21 2.79
C LEU A 9 -15.55 -12.38 3.58
N LYS A 10 -15.65 -11.75 4.76
CA LYS A 10 -16.90 -11.70 5.54
C LYS A 10 -18.04 -11.02 4.80
N MET A 11 -17.76 -10.02 3.95
CA MET A 11 -18.77 -9.31 3.17
C MET A 11 -19.56 -10.26 2.25
N PHE A 12 -18.88 -11.26 1.69
CA PHE A 12 -19.44 -12.23 0.72
C PHE A 12 -19.79 -13.60 1.29
N SER A 13 -19.35 -13.91 2.51
CA SER A 13 -19.63 -15.18 3.15
C SER A 13 -21.13 -15.46 3.24
N GLY A 14 -21.58 -16.55 2.60
CA GLY A 14 -22.97 -17.02 2.63
C GLY A 14 -23.95 -16.22 1.77
N LYS A 15 -23.47 -15.41 0.80
CA LYS A 15 -24.33 -14.56 -0.04
C LYS A 15 -24.17 -14.85 -1.52
N GLY A 16 -25.28 -15.16 -2.19
CA GLY A 16 -25.39 -15.25 -3.66
C GLY A 16 -24.54 -16.37 -4.28
N ILE A 17 -23.29 -16.05 -4.60
CA ILE A 17 -22.33 -16.97 -5.23
C ILE A 17 -21.77 -17.96 -4.19
N LYS A 18 -21.54 -19.20 -4.62
CA LYS A 18 -20.92 -20.28 -3.85
C LYS A 18 -19.41 -20.05 -3.76
N TRP A 19 -19.03 -19.06 -2.97
CA TRP A 19 -17.65 -18.68 -2.77
C TRP A 19 -16.84 -19.72 -1.99
N ASN A 20 -15.66 -20.03 -2.51
CA ASN A 20 -14.60 -20.72 -1.80
C ASN A 20 -13.53 -19.70 -1.36
N PHE A 21 -12.85 -19.98 -0.26
CA PHE A 21 -11.84 -19.07 0.33
C PHE A 21 -10.42 -19.62 0.27
N SER A 22 -10.26 -20.81 -0.30
CA SER A 22 -8.98 -21.46 -0.51
C SER A 22 -9.10 -22.44 -1.66
N LEU A 23 -8.09 -22.48 -2.53
CA LEU A 23 -8.01 -23.46 -3.60
C LEU A 23 -7.26 -24.71 -3.12
N ASN A 24 -7.98 -25.62 -2.45
CA ASN A 24 -7.40 -26.88 -1.96
C ASN A 24 -7.45 -27.99 -3.04
N ASN A 25 -6.77 -29.11 -2.78
CA ASN A 25 -6.74 -30.24 -3.72
C ASN A 25 -8.11 -30.85 -3.99
N GLU A 26 -9.00 -30.86 -3.00
CA GLU A 26 -10.38 -31.36 -3.15
C GLU A 26 -11.16 -30.49 -4.15
N LEU A 27 -11.06 -29.16 -4.04
CA LEU A 27 -11.73 -28.22 -4.91
C LEU A 27 -11.15 -28.25 -6.34
N LEU A 28 -9.84 -28.46 -6.48
CA LEU A 28 -9.20 -28.69 -7.78
C LEU A 28 -9.69 -29.98 -8.43
N HIS A 29 -9.77 -31.07 -7.67
CA HIS A 29 -10.30 -32.34 -8.15
C HIS A 29 -11.75 -32.18 -8.62
N TYR A 30 -12.58 -31.54 -7.80
CA TYR A 30 -13.96 -31.22 -8.15
C TYR A 30 -14.05 -30.38 -9.44
N ALA A 31 -13.20 -29.35 -9.59
CA ALA A 31 -13.16 -28.54 -10.81
C ALA A 31 -12.78 -29.37 -12.06
N MET A 32 -11.92 -30.37 -11.90
CA MET A 32 -11.53 -31.28 -12.98
C MET A 32 -12.63 -32.28 -13.33
N GLU A 33 -13.25 -32.92 -12.33
CA GLU A 33 -14.32 -33.91 -12.52
C GLU A 33 -15.56 -33.30 -13.17
N GLU A 34 -15.96 -32.12 -12.70
CA GLU A 34 -17.12 -31.40 -13.22
C GLU A 34 -16.82 -30.66 -14.54
N ASP A 35 -15.58 -30.76 -15.04
CA ASP A 35 -15.04 -29.95 -16.13
C ASP A 35 -15.49 -28.50 -15.99
N LYS A 36 -15.11 -27.82 -14.90
CA LYS A 36 -15.42 -26.40 -14.61
C LYS A 36 -14.15 -25.57 -14.56
N LEU A 37 -14.20 -24.34 -15.10
CA LEU A 37 -13.11 -23.38 -14.91
C LEU A 37 -13.21 -22.78 -13.51
N ILE A 38 -12.11 -22.22 -13.02
CA ILE A 38 -12.09 -21.47 -11.77
C ILE A 38 -12.27 -19.99 -12.09
N PHE A 39 -13.21 -19.35 -11.41
CA PHE A 39 -13.33 -17.89 -11.41
C PHE A 39 -12.74 -17.38 -10.10
N LEU A 40 -11.67 -16.58 -10.17
CA LEU A 40 -11.04 -15.94 -9.03
C LEU A 40 -11.39 -14.46 -9.02
N HIS A 41 -11.87 -13.98 -7.88
CA HIS A 41 -12.01 -12.55 -7.60
C HIS A 41 -11.09 -12.14 -6.45
N ILE A 42 -10.25 -11.14 -6.68
CA ILE A 42 -9.35 -10.55 -5.68
C ILE A 42 -9.80 -9.12 -5.43
N GLY A 43 -10.14 -8.82 -4.18
CA GLY A 43 -10.57 -7.48 -3.82
C GLY A 43 -10.00 -6.97 -2.51
N SER A 44 -10.53 -5.83 -2.07
CA SER A 44 -10.09 -5.11 -0.89
C SER A 44 -11.27 -4.45 -0.21
N PHE A 45 -11.35 -4.57 1.11
CA PHE A 45 -12.42 -3.93 1.87
C PHE A 45 -12.24 -2.43 2.03
N SER A 46 -11.04 -1.87 1.92
CA SER A 46 -10.84 -0.46 2.27
C SER A 46 -11.27 0.51 1.16
N ASN A 47 -11.27 0.08 -0.10
CA ASN A 47 -11.64 0.92 -1.23
C ASN A 47 -13.14 0.86 -1.53
N ILE A 48 -13.81 1.99 -1.34
CA ILE A 48 -15.27 2.13 -1.46
C ILE A 48 -15.81 1.92 -2.88
N THR A 49 -15.18 2.52 -3.88
CA THR A 49 -15.59 2.40 -5.28
C THR A 49 -15.50 0.97 -5.75
N LEU A 50 -14.44 0.25 -5.34
CA LEU A 50 -14.28 -1.16 -5.68
C LEU A 50 -15.34 -2.03 -4.99
N ARG A 51 -15.65 -1.77 -3.72
CA ARG A 51 -16.70 -2.50 -3.00
C ARG A 51 -18.07 -2.28 -3.61
N GLU A 52 -18.41 -1.05 -3.99
CA GLU A 52 -19.69 -0.71 -4.63
C GLU A 52 -19.83 -1.44 -5.96
N SER A 53 -18.82 -1.35 -6.84
CA SER A 53 -18.88 -2.02 -8.14
C SER A 53 -18.94 -3.54 -7.98
N THR A 54 -18.12 -4.10 -7.10
CA THR A 54 -18.15 -5.55 -6.80
C THR A 54 -19.52 -5.97 -6.24
N SER A 55 -20.11 -5.17 -5.36
CA SER A 55 -21.45 -5.44 -4.82
C SER A 55 -22.52 -5.36 -5.91
N LYS A 56 -22.43 -4.42 -6.84
CA LYS A 56 -23.35 -4.32 -7.98
C LYS A 56 -23.23 -5.56 -8.87
N LEU A 57 -22.01 -5.98 -9.18
CA LEU A 57 -21.74 -7.14 -10.03
C LEU A 57 -22.25 -8.45 -9.40
N PHE A 58 -21.90 -8.71 -8.13
CA PHE A 58 -22.20 -9.99 -7.48
C PHE A 58 -23.56 -10.06 -6.79
N ASN A 59 -24.38 -9.00 -6.88
CA ASN A 59 -25.81 -9.04 -6.54
C ASN A 59 -26.72 -9.18 -7.79
N ASP A 60 -26.16 -9.17 -9.00
CA ASP A 60 -26.94 -9.42 -10.22
C ASP A 60 -27.38 -10.89 -10.30
N PRO A 61 -28.68 -11.20 -10.40
CA PRO A 61 -29.18 -12.58 -10.37
C PRO A 61 -28.64 -13.47 -11.51
N GLU A 62 -28.45 -12.90 -12.71
CA GLU A 62 -27.93 -13.65 -13.85
C GLU A 62 -26.43 -13.93 -13.69
N VAL A 63 -25.65 -12.97 -13.17
CA VAL A 63 -24.24 -13.18 -12.82
C VAL A 63 -24.11 -14.28 -11.77
N ILE A 64 -24.94 -14.27 -10.73
CA ILE A 64 -24.96 -15.29 -9.68
C ILE A 64 -25.24 -16.68 -10.28
N SER A 65 -26.28 -16.82 -11.12
CA SER A 65 -26.62 -18.10 -11.77
C SER A 65 -25.48 -18.59 -12.66
N LEU A 66 -24.98 -17.70 -13.53
CA LEU A 66 -23.91 -18.00 -14.48
C LEU A 66 -22.65 -18.53 -13.76
N LEU A 67 -22.24 -17.87 -12.67
CA LEU A 67 -21.09 -18.27 -11.89
C LEU A 67 -21.32 -19.59 -11.15
N ASN A 68 -22.41 -19.72 -10.41
CA ASN A 68 -22.71 -20.92 -9.62
C ASN A 68 -22.88 -22.20 -10.46
N GLU A 69 -23.43 -22.07 -11.66
CA GLU A 69 -23.68 -23.20 -12.56
C GLU A 69 -22.40 -23.64 -13.28
N ASN A 70 -21.56 -22.69 -13.72
CA ASN A 70 -20.52 -22.98 -14.72
C ASN A 70 -19.08 -22.90 -14.19
N TYR A 71 -18.87 -22.31 -13.01
CA TYR A 71 -17.53 -22.05 -12.48
C TYR A 71 -17.36 -22.56 -11.05
N VAL A 72 -16.11 -22.82 -10.68
CA VAL A 72 -15.69 -22.91 -9.28
C VAL A 72 -15.25 -21.53 -8.84
N CYS A 73 -16.05 -20.89 -7.99
CA CYS A 73 -15.82 -19.51 -7.57
C CYS A 73 -14.90 -19.45 -6.35
N LEU A 74 -13.81 -18.69 -6.48
CA LEU A 74 -12.81 -18.42 -5.45
C LEU A 74 -12.76 -16.91 -5.20
N ILE A 75 -12.68 -16.52 -3.93
CA ILE A 75 -12.54 -15.11 -3.55
C ILE A 75 -11.37 -14.94 -2.58
N GLU A 76 -10.55 -13.92 -2.83
CA GLU A 76 -9.38 -13.58 -2.03
C GLU A 76 -9.41 -12.11 -1.62
N ASP A 77 -8.82 -11.83 -0.45
CA ASP A 77 -8.52 -10.48 0.01
C ASP A 77 -7.04 -10.19 -0.27
N LYS A 78 -6.73 -9.07 -0.92
CA LYS A 78 -5.35 -8.67 -1.24
C LYS A 78 -4.46 -8.57 0.00
N GLU A 79 -5.01 -8.27 1.17
CA GLU A 79 -4.22 -8.13 2.40
C GLU A 79 -3.87 -9.48 3.02
N ASP A 80 -4.71 -10.50 2.79
CA ASP A 80 -4.48 -11.89 3.18
C ASP A 80 -3.53 -12.58 2.17
N ASN A 81 -3.74 -12.36 0.86
CA ASN A 81 -2.94 -12.96 -0.21
C ASN A 81 -2.39 -11.92 -1.21
N PRO A 82 -1.39 -11.11 -0.79
CA PRO A 82 -0.78 -10.11 -1.66
C PRO A 82 -0.03 -10.73 -2.84
N GLU A 83 0.40 -12.01 -2.78
CA GLU A 83 1.08 -12.69 -3.89
C GLU A 83 0.16 -12.87 -5.09
N SER A 84 -1.03 -13.42 -4.89
CA SER A 84 -2.05 -13.52 -5.95
C SER A 84 -2.37 -12.15 -6.55
N PHE A 85 -2.56 -11.13 -5.71
CA PHE A 85 -2.87 -9.78 -6.19
C PHE A 85 -1.77 -9.21 -7.11
N LEU A 86 -0.50 -9.34 -6.73
CA LEU A 86 0.61 -8.89 -7.58
C LEU A 86 0.70 -9.66 -8.90
N LEU A 87 0.46 -10.96 -8.90
CA LEU A 87 0.45 -11.76 -10.13
C LEU A 87 -0.71 -11.35 -11.05
N ALA A 88 -1.86 -11.03 -10.46
CA ALA A 88 -3.01 -10.55 -11.19
C ALA A 88 -2.76 -9.16 -11.80
N LEU A 89 -2.06 -8.27 -11.10
CA LEU A 89 -1.65 -6.97 -11.64
C LEU A 89 -0.69 -7.12 -12.84
N ASP A 90 0.26 -8.05 -12.80
CA ASP A 90 1.16 -8.28 -13.96
C ASP A 90 0.38 -8.74 -15.20
N LEU A 91 -0.65 -9.56 -14.99
CA LEU A 91 -1.55 -9.99 -16.05
C LEU A 91 -2.37 -8.83 -16.63
N LEU A 92 -2.83 -7.90 -15.80
CA LEU A 92 -3.52 -6.68 -16.25
C LEU A 92 -2.55 -5.80 -17.06
N MET A 93 -1.35 -5.57 -16.56
CA MET A 93 -0.34 -4.76 -17.24
C MET A 93 0.06 -5.35 -18.60
N LEU A 94 0.14 -6.68 -18.72
CA LEU A 94 0.34 -7.36 -20.00
C LEU A 94 -0.77 -7.08 -21.01
N ASN A 95 -1.99 -6.82 -20.53
CA ASN A 95 -3.16 -6.44 -21.33
C ASN A 95 -3.27 -4.93 -21.52
N GLN A 96 -2.25 -4.15 -21.14
CA GLN A 96 -2.28 -2.68 -21.12
C GLN A 96 -3.41 -2.09 -20.25
N ASP A 97 -3.86 -2.87 -19.27
CA ASP A 97 -4.77 -2.42 -18.23
C ASP A 97 -3.95 -1.98 -17.01
N PHE A 98 -3.96 -0.67 -16.75
CA PHE A 98 -3.24 -0.03 -15.65
C PHE A 98 -4.15 0.32 -14.48
N THR A 99 -5.30 -0.35 -14.36
CA THR A 99 -6.17 -0.20 -13.19
C THR A 99 -5.68 -1.03 -12.01
N TYR A 100 -6.09 -0.67 -10.78
CA TYR A 100 -5.53 -1.21 -9.54
C TYR A 100 -6.50 -2.07 -8.72
N GLY A 101 -7.47 -2.68 -9.40
CA GLY A 101 -8.46 -3.60 -8.85
C GLY A 101 -9.90 -3.06 -8.85
N PRO A 102 -10.90 -3.88 -8.47
CA PRO A 102 -10.76 -5.29 -8.10
C PRO A 102 -10.28 -6.11 -9.29
N VAL A 103 -9.63 -7.25 -9.05
CA VAL A 103 -9.07 -8.07 -10.13
C VAL A 103 -9.84 -9.38 -10.24
N ASN A 104 -10.32 -9.66 -11.44
CA ASN A 104 -11.04 -10.87 -11.80
C ASN A 104 -10.17 -11.73 -12.72
N MET A 105 -10.22 -13.05 -12.53
CA MET A 105 -9.44 -13.98 -13.34
C MET A 105 -10.25 -15.24 -13.67
N PHE A 106 -10.13 -15.70 -14.91
CA PHE A 106 -10.51 -17.06 -15.27
C PHE A 106 -9.27 -17.94 -15.32
N ILE A 107 -9.35 -19.08 -14.65
CA ILE A 107 -8.22 -19.98 -14.39
C ILE A 107 -8.63 -21.41 -14.80
N MET A 108 -7.70 -22.12 -15.45
CA MET A 108 -7.87 -23.53 -15.79
C MET A 108 -7.79 -24.41 -14.52
N PRO A 109 -8.38 -25.62 -14.50
CA PRO A 109 -8.25 -26.54 -13.35
C PRO A 109 -6.81 -26.92 -12.99
N ASN A 110 -5.87 -26.83 -13.93
CA ASN A 110 -4.43 -26.97 -13.65
C ASN A 110 -3.78 -25.69 -13.09
N ARG A 111 -4.60 -24.74 -12.62
CA ARG A 111 -4.25 -23.46 -11.97
C ARG A 111 -3.62 -22.41 -12.88
N ARG A 112 -3.49 -22.68 -14.18
CA ARG A 112 -2.91 -21.70 -15.11
C ARG A 112 -3.94 -20.63 -15.48
N PRO A 113 -3.57 -19.34 -15.45
CA PRO A 113 -4.49 -18.26 -15.80
C PRO A 113 -4.83 -18.30 -17.29
N LEU A 114 -6.04 -17.88 -17.64
CA LEU A 114 -6.48 -17.66 -19.01
C LEU A 114 -6.52 -16.17 -19.35
N ILE A 115 -7.10 -15.40 -18.45
CA ILE A 115 -7.30 -13.97 -18.62
C ILE A 115 -7.49 -13.32 -17.25
N ALA A 116 -6.99 -12.11 -17.12
CA ALA A 116 -7.27 -11.21 -16.01
C ALA A 116 -7.90 -9.93 -16.56
N PHE A 117 -8.85 -9.39 -15.82
CA PHE A 117 -9.50 -8.12 -16.11
C PHE A 117 -9.90 -7.45 -14.80
N SER A 118 -10.04 -6.13 -14.84
CA SER A 118 -10.35 -5.34 -13.66
C SER A 118 -11.86 -5.24 -13.42
N ASP A 119 -12.33 -4.07 -13.01
CA ASP A 119 -13.73 -3.77 -12.80
C ASP A 119 -14.57 -3.94 -14.09
N CYS A 120 -15.79 -4.46 -13.93
CA CYS A 120 -16.66 -4.81 -15.05
C CYS A 120 -18.14 -4.74 -14.62
N ASP A 121 -18.99 -4.11 -15.44
CA ASP A 121 -20.43 -4.09 -15.18
C ASP A 121 -21.09 -5.45 -15.48
N PRO A 122 -22.31 -5.71 -14.95
CA PRO A 122 -22.97 -7.00 -15.12
C PRO A 122 -23.18 -7.45 -16.57
N GLU A 123 -23.51 -6.55 -17.50
CA GLU A 123 -23.79 -6.94 -18.89
C GLU A 123 -22.52 -7.39 -19.59
N ASN A 124 -21.46 -6.57 -19.50
CA ASN A 124 -20.16 -6.91 -20.06
C ASN A 124 -19.57 -8.17 -19.41
N PHE A 125 -19.75 -8.35 -18.10
CA PHE A 125 -19.30 -9.54 -17.40
C PHE A 125 -19.99 -10.80 -17.92
N LYS A 126 -21.32 -10.76 -18.09
CA LYS A 126 -22.11 -11.89 -18.62
C LYS A 126 -21.68 -12.25 -20.02
N GLU A 127 -21.51 -11.27 -20.92
CA GLU A 127 -21.04 -11.51 -22.28
C GLU A 127 -19.65 -12.15 -22.27
N PHE A 128 -18.74 -11.60 -21.49
CA PHE A 128 -17.36 -12.07 -21.40
C PHE A 128 -17.27 -13.49 -20.83
N ALA A 129 -17.94 -13.77 -19.71
CA ALA A 129 -17.98 -15.09 -19.11
C ALA A 129 -18.63 -16.14 -20.03
N LYS A 130 -19.68 -15.79 -20.79
CA LYS A 130 -20.27 -16.70 -21.79
C LYS A 130 -19.31 -16.99 -22.95
N ARG A 131 -18.54 -15.99 -23.41
CA ARG A 131 -17.50 -16.20 -24.44
C ARG A 131 -16.38 -17.13 -23.98
N VAL A 132 -15.97 -17.05 -22.71
CA VAL A 132 -14.99 -17.96 -22.12
C VAL A 132 -15.53 -19.41 -22.12
N LEU A 133 -16.81 -19.60 -21.76
CA LEU A 133 -17.46 -20.93 -21.82
C LEU A 133 -17.54 -21.47 -23.25
N LEU A 134 -17.91 -20.63 -24.23
CA LEU A 134 -17.96 -21.02 -25.64
C LEU A 134 -16.56 -21.42 -26.16
N ALA A 135 -15.53 -20.64 -25.82
CA ALA A 135 -14.15 -20.97 -26.17
C ALA A 135 -13.70 -22.29 -25.54
N LYS A 136 -14.17 -22.61 -24.33
CA LYS A 136 -13.90 -23.88 -23.67
C LYS A 136 -14.53 -25.06 -24.39
N SER A 137 -15.79 -24.95 -24.82
CA SER A 137 -16.48 -26.03 -25.54
C SER A 137 -15.94 -26.22 -26.96
N GLU A 138 -15.66 -25.13 -27.68
CA GLU A 138 -15.33 -25.19 -29.12
C GLU A 138 -13.83 -25.16 -29.42
N LYS A 139 -13.01 -24.57 -28.54
CA LYS A 139 -11.60 -24.22 -28.80
C LYS A 139 -10.67 -24.60 -27.64
N ARG A 140 -10.96 -25.72 -26.96
CA ARG A 140 -10.25 -26.19 -25.75
C ARG A 140 -8.73 -26.22 -25.90
N GLU A 141 -8.22 -26.73 -27.01
CA GLU A 141 -6.78 -26.81 -27.28
C GLU A 141 -6.14 -25.41 -27.38
N LYS A 142 -6.81 -24.48 -28.07
CA LYS A 142 -6.33 -23.09 -28.18
C LYS A 142 -6.31 -22.39 -26.83
N LEU A 143 -7.33 -22.60 -25.97
CA LEU A 143 -7.31 -22.06 -24.61
C LEU A 143 -6.16 -22.62 -23.78
N PHE A 144 -5.86 -23.92 -23.91
CA PHE A 144 -4.72 -24.52 -23.22
C PHE A 144 -3.40 -23.89 -23.69
N GLN A 145 -3.20 -23.74 -25.00
CA GLN A 145 -2.01 -23.09 -25.58
C GLN A 145 -1.87 -21.63 -25.10
N MET A 146 -2.97 -20.86 -25.12
CA MET A 146 -2.99 -19.49 -24.60
C MET A 146 -2.62 -19.44 -23.11
N SER A 147 -3.18 -20.35 -22.31
CA SER A 147 -2.89 -20.45 -20.88
C SER A 147 -1.42 -20.78 -20.61
N GLU A 148 -0.83 -21.71 -21.39
CA GLU A 148 0.59 -22.04 -21.30
C GLU A 148 1.48 -20.86 -21.67
N GLU A 149 1.18 -20.17 -22.77
CA GLU A 149 1.96 -19.03 -23.22
C GLU A 149 1.90 -17.88 -22.21
N LEU A 150 0.70 -17.55 -21.72
CA LEU A 150 0.50 -16.54 -20.69
C LEU A 150 1.26 -16.90 -19.41
N SER A 151 1.19 -18.15 -18.98
CA SER A 151 1.95 -18.66 -17.84
C SER A 151 3.46 -18.47 -18.02
N LYS A 152 4.00 -18.79 -19.21
CA LYS A 152 5.42 -18.60 -19.53
C LYS A 152 5.83 -17.13 -19.52
N ARG A 153 4.98 -16.24 -20.04
CA ARG A 153 5.24 -14.78 -20.00
C ARG A 153 5.26 -14.27 -18.56
N VAL A 154 4.23 -14.59 -17.76
CA VAL A 154 4.13 -14.15 -16.36
C VAL A 154 5.24 -14.72 -15.49
N MET A 155 5.63 -15.98 -15.69
CA MET A 155 6.77 -16.57 -14.96
C MET A 155 8.07 -15.78 -15.14
N ASN A 156 8.25 -15.14 -16.30
CA ASN A 156 9.43 -14.33 -16.56
C ASN A 156 9.25 -12.86 -16.15
N LEU A 157 8.03 -12.43 -15.82
CA LEU A 157 7.75 -11.09 -15.34
C LEU A 157 8.03 -10.99 -13.84
N GLY A 158 8.65 -9.89 -13.43
CA GLY A 158 8.97 -9.63 -12.04
C GLY A 158 10.17 -10.41 -11.49
N ILE A 159 10.65 -11.47 -12.17
CA ILE A 159 11.93 -12.12 -11.84
C ILE A 159 13.06 -11.22 -12.36
N ALA A 160 13.87 -10.71 -11.45
CA ALA A 160 15.06 -9.98 -11.87
C ALA A 160 16.08 -10.98 -12.43
N LYS A 161 16.59 -10.72 -13.63
CA LYS A 161 17.71 -11.49 -14.17
C LYS A 161 18.97 -11.07 -13.43
N LYS A 162 19.80 -12.06 -13.07
CA LYS A 162 21.11 -11.77 -12.53
C LYS A 162 21.93 -11.04 -13.59
N THR A 163 22.30 -9.81 -13.32
CA THR A 163 23.22 -9.06 -14.18
C THR A 163 24.65 -9.44 -13.81
N GLU A 164 25.41 -9.94 -14.78
CA GLU A 164 26.86 -10.20 -14.61
C GLU A 164 27.69 -8.92 -14.76
N GLN A 165 27.16 -7.94 -15.51
CA GLN A 165 27.81 -6.65 -15.72
C GLN A 165 27.48 -5.69 -14.58
N LYS A 166 28.50 -5.12 -13.93
CA LYS A 166 28.30 -4.00 -13.02
C LYS A 166 27.77 -2.83 -13.85
N SER A 167 26.56 -2.37 -13.57
CA SER A 167 26.08 -1.09 -14.10
C SER A 167 26.86 0.03 -13.41
N GLU A 168 27.32 1.02 -14.18
CA GLU A 168 27.81 2.27 -13.61
C GLU A 168 26.61 2.98 -12.95
N ILE A 169 26.48 2.78 -11.64
CA ILE A 169 25.51 3.49 -10.80
C ILE A 169 26.29 4.59 -10.11
N ASP A 170 26.35 5.76 -10.75
CA ASP A 170 27.00 6.95 -10.24
C ASP A 170 25.98 8.07 -9.96
N SER A 171 26.48 9.19 -9.42
CA SER A 171 25.64 10.35 -9.14
C SER A 171 25.01 10.93 -10.40
N ALA A 172 25.70 10.88 -11.54
CA ALA A 172 25.21 11.44 -12.80
C ALA A 172 24.02 10.64 -13.35
N TYR A 173 24.11 9.31 -13.31
CA TYR A 173 23.03 8.38 -13.64
C TYR A 173 21.81 8.65 -12.76
N PHE A 174 22.02 8.77 -11.45
CA PHE A 174 20.93 9.02 -10.52
C PHE A 174 20.25 10.38 -10.72
N SER A 175 21.04 11.44 -10.88
CA SER A 175 20.54 12.79 -11.19
C SER A 175 19.75 12.82 -12.49
N PHE A 176 20.21 12.11 -13.52
CA PHE A 176 19.50 12.02 -14.81
C PHE A 176 18.15 11.30 -14.68
N TYR A 177 18.09 10.21 -13.90
CA TYR A 177 16.83 9.51 -13.60
C TYR A 177 15.83 10.44 -12.92
N LEU A 178 16.25 11.12 -11.85
CA LEU A 178 15.36 12.00 -11.09
C LEU A 178 14.85 13.15 -11.95
N LYS A 179 15.73 13.80 -12.72
CA LYS A 179 15.33 14.89 -13.62
C LYS A 179 14.31 14.41 -14.65
N THR A 180 14.60 13.33 -15.36
CA THR A 180 13.68 12.76 -16.38
C THR A 180 12.30 12.46 -15.79
N TRP A 181 12.28 11.90 -14.59
CA TRP A 181 11.02 11.55 -13.93
C TRP A 181 10.26 12.79 -13.42
N LEU A 182 10.95 13.77 -12.83
CA LEU A 182 10.34 15.03 -12.38
C LEU A 182 9.81 15.85 -13.54
N ASP A 183 10.54 15.93 -14.66
CA ASP A 183 10.09 16.57 -15.89
C ASP A 183 8.81 15.89 -16.40
N SER A 184 8.76 14.56 -16.40
CA SER A 184 7.55 13.83 -16.75
C SER A 184 6.38 14.16 -15.82
N ILE A 185 6.61 14.33 -14.51
CA ILE A 185 5.57 14.63 -13.53
C ILE A 185 5.00 16.04 -13.67
N PHE A 186 5.87 17.03 -13.87
CA PHE A 186 5.52 18.46 -13.79
C PHE A 186 5.28 19.10 -15.16
N GLU A 187 5.92 18.63 -16.23
CA GLU A 187 5.90 19.28 -17.54
C GLU A 187 5.01 18.59 -18.55
N THR A 188 4.44 17.43 -18.20
CA THR A 188 3.55 16.68 -19.07
C THR A 188 2.22 16.38 -18.39
N ASP A 189 1.20 16.05 -19.17
CA ASP A 189 -0.08 15.50 -18.68
C ASP A 189 0.05 14.06 -18.12
N PHE A 190 1.24 13.63 -17.70
CA PHE A 190 1.47 12.27 -17.20
C PHE A 190 0.68 12.01 -15.92
N ILE A 191 0.78 12.91 -14.93
CA ILE A 191 0.08 12.74 -13.65
C ILE A 191 -1.44 12.78 -13.82
N SER A 192 -1.96 13.63 -14.71
CA SER A 192 -3.41 13.81 -14.92
C SER A 192 -4.07 12.56 -15.55
N LYS A 193 -3.28 11.64 -16.12
CA LYS A 193 -3.74 10.36 -16.68
C LYS A 193 -4.01 9.29 -15.62
N PHE A 194 -3.47 9.42 -14.41
CA PHE A 194 -3.72 8.45 -13.34
C PHE A 194 -5.10 8.67 -12.72
N LYS A 195 -6.01 7.73 -12.96
CA LYS A 195 -7.36 7.73 -12.37
C LYS A 195 -7.70 6.35 -11.80
N PRO A 196 -7.95 6.23 -10.49
CA PRO A 196 -7.83 7.28 -9.47
C PRO A 196 -6.37 7.73 -9.26
N PHE A 197 -6.16 8.95 -8.78
CA PHE A 197 -4.83 9.44 -8.39
C PHE A 197 -4.48 8.95 -6.98
N THR A 198 -3.27 8.39 -6.84
CA THR A 198 -2.69 7.96 -5.56
C THR A 198 -1.37 8.70 -5.37
N PRO A 199 -1.26 9.61 -4.39
CA PRO A 199 0.02 10.20 -4.04
C PRO A 199 1.04 9.11 -3.65
N SER A 200 2.31 9.30 -4.01
CA SER A 200 3.40 8.42 -3.60
C SER A 200 4.34 9.15 -2.62
N PRO A 201 4.19 8.95 -1.30
CA PRO A 201 5.02 9.66 -0.33
C PRO A 201 6.49 9.23 -0.38
N ILE A 202 6.77 7.94 -0.62
CA ILE A 202 8.14 7.42 -0.75
C ILE A 202 8.91 8.10 -1.89
N THR A 203 8.21 8.41 -2.96
CA THR A 203 8.76 9.07 -4.12
C THR A 203 9.22 10.49 -3.77
N LEU A 204 8.37 11.28 -3.09
CA LEU A 204 8.76 12.61 -2.61
C LEU A 204 9.83 12.56 -1.52
N TYR A 205 9.78 11.55 -0.64
CA TYR A 205 10.80 11.32 0.37
C TYR A 205 12.18 11.13 -0.27
N THR A 206 12.23 10.32 -1.34
CA THR A 206 13.45 10.07 -2.12
C THR A 206 14.01 11.35 -2.73
N VAL A 207 13.14 12.22 -3.28
CA VAL A 207 13.58 13.50 -3.85
C VAL A 207 14.16 14.41 -2.78
N ILE A 208 13.53 14.52 -1.61
CA ILE A 208 14.05 15.38 -0.54
C ILE A 208 15.39 14.85 0.00
N GLU A 209 15.55 13.54 0.17
CA GLU A 209 16.86 12.95 0.52
C GLU A 209 17.92 13.20 -0.56
N TYR A 210 17.54 13.16 -1.83
CA TYR A 210 18.44 13.56 -2.93
C TYR A 210 18.84 15.03 -2.82
N LEU A 211 17.89 15.94 -2.63
CA LEU A 211 18.14 17.38 -2.55
C LEU A 211 19.07 17.76 -1.39
N LYS A 212 19.09 16.99 -0.30
CA LYS A 212 20.07 17.16 0.80
C LYS A 212 21.51 16.93 0.36
N SER A 213 21.73 16.05 -0.62
CA SER A 213 23.07 15.72 -1.15
C SER A 213 23.41 16.53 -2.41
N PHE A 214 22.39 16.84 -3.22
CA PHE A 214 22.51 17.51 -4.52
C PHE A 214 21.46 18.63 -4.62
N PRO A 215 21.75 19.83 -4.08
CA PRO A 215 20.79 20.93 -4.06
C PRO A 215 20.39 21.40 -5.47
N ASP A 216 19.09 21.48 -5.71
CA ASP A 216 18.50 22.02 -6.93
C ASP A 216 17.28 22.90 -6.55
N PRO A 217 17.39 24.24 -6.63
CA PRO A 217 16.32 25.15 -6.22
C PRO A 217 15.01 24.96 -6.99
N GLU A 218 15.08 24.62 -8.28
CA GLU A 218 13.90 24.47 -9.12
C GLU A 218 13.12 23.21 -8.75
N ILE A 219 13.83 22.08 -8.59
CA ILE A 219 13.22 20.83 -8.10
C ILE A 219 12.66 21.03 -6.68
N SER A 220 13.42 21.72 -5.82
CA SER A 220 13.01 22.00 -4.45
C SER A 220 11.69 22.77 -4.38
N GLU A 221 11.53 23.82 -5.18
CA GLU A 221 10.29 24.62 -5.26
C GLU A 221 9.11 23.78 -5.80
N ARG A 222 9.33 22.97 -6.83
CA ARG A 222 8.29 22.08 -7.40
C ARG A 222 7.79 21.06 -6.36
N VAL A 223 8.68 20.45 -5.59
CA VAL A 223 8.34 19.51 -4.51
C VAL A 223 7.60 20.22 -3.38
N GLU A 224 8.03 21.41 -3.00
CA GLU A 224 7.38 22.23 -1.96
C GLU A 224 5.94 22.58 -2.34
N ASN A 225 5.72 23.02 -3.58
CA ASN A 225 4.39 23.32 -4.11
C ASN A 225 3.48 22.09 -4.12
N LEU A 226 4.03 20.90 -4.40
CA LEU A 226 3.27 19.66 -4.38
C LEU A 226 2.89 19.22 -2.96
N LEU A 227 3.81 19.37 -2.00
CA LEU A 227 3.50 19.14 -0.58
C LEU A 227 2.42 20.11 -0.09
N ASP A 228 2.51 21.38 -0.46
CA ASP A 228 1.51 22.39 -0.13
C ASP A 228 0.15 22.05 -0.75
N HIS A 229 0.10 21.64 -2.02
CA HIS A 229 -1.11 21.14 -2.67
C HIS A 229 -1.75 19.96 -1.91
N PHE A 230 -0.95 19.00 -1.43
CA PHE A 230 -1.48 17.87 -0.68
C PHE A 230 -2.07 18.28 0.68
N GLN A 231 -1.36 19.07 1.49
CA GLN A 231 -1.86 19.44 2.83
C GLN A 231 -3.01 20.46 2.83
N TYR A 232 -3.15 21.25 1.76
CA TYR A 232 -4.19 22.28 1.60
C TYR A 232 -5.30 21.89 0.61
N SER A 233 -5.38 20.60 0.23
CA SER A 233 -6.49 20.06 -0.54
C SER A 233 -7.35 19.11 0.30
N PRO A 234 -8.55 18.74 -0.17
CA PRO A 234 -9.38 17.72 0.49
C PRO A 234 -8.74 16.34 0.65
N LEU A 235 -7.56 16.08 0.06
CA LEU A 235 -6.77 14.89 0.33
C LEU A 235 -6.37 14.76 1.81
N PHE A 236 -6.17 15.90 2.50
CA PHE A 236 -5.87 15.92 3.93
C PHE A 236 -7.13 16.13 4.76
N ASP A 237 -7.37 15.25 5.75
CA ASP A 237 -8.49 15.38 6.67
C ASP A 237 -8.18 16.41 7.77
N VAL A 238 -8.61 17.65 7.57
CA VAL A 238 -8.33 18.77 8.49
C VAL A 238 -8.88 18.58 9.91
N ILE A 239 -9.91 17.75 10.10
CA ILE A 239 -10.53 17.52 11.42
C ILE A 239 -9.95 16.28 12.10
N GLY A 240 -9.94 15.15 11.39
CA GLY A 240 -9.46 13.87 11.93
C GLY A 240 -7.94 13.70 11.87
N GLY A 241 -7.26 14.50 11.06
CA GLY A 241 -5.88 14.29 10.68
C GLY A 241 -5.71 13.13 9.68
N GLY A 242 -4.49 13.03 9.16
CA GLY A 242 -4.12 12.02 8.19
C GLY A 242 -4.57 12.33 6.77
N PHE A 243 -3.97 11.63 5.82
CA PHE A 243 -4.25 11.71 4.40
C PHE A 243 -5.17 10.58 3.97
N PHE A 244 -6.12 10.91 3.10
CA PHE A 244 -6.81 9.92 2.28
C PHE A 244 -5.84 9.32 1.28
N ARG A 245 -6.02 8.03 1.01
CA ARG A 245 -5.13 7.27 0.14
C ARG A 245 -5.21 7.71 -1.32
N GLN A 246 -6.41 8.03 -1.79
CA GLN A 246 -6.67 8.30 -3.21
C GLN A 246 -7.72 9.39 -3.38
N THR A 247 -7.65 10.05 -4.53
CA THR A 247 -8.65 10.97 -5.06
C THR A 247 -9.06 10.54 -6.46
N VAL A 248 -10.20 11.03 -6.96
CA VAL A 248 -10.67 10.73 -8.32
C VAL A 248 -9.63 11.12 -9.37
N ASP A 249 -8.91 12.22 -9.15
CA ASP A 249 -7.82 12.72 -9.99
C ASP A 249 -6.84 13.59 -9.18
N TYR A 250 -5.81 14.09 -9.88
CA TYR A 250 -4.72 14.89 -9.29
C TYR A 250 -5.15 16.24 -8.69
N THR A 251 -6.35 16.76 -9.02
CA THR A 251 -6.85 18.00 -8.39
C THR A 251 -7.03 17.84 -6.88
N CYS A 252 -7.09 16.60 -6.40
CA CYS A 252 -7.27 16.24 -4.99
C CYS A 252 -8.59 16.72 -4.38
N LEU A 253 -9.56 17.14 -5.21
CA LEU A 253 -10.83 17.72 -4.76
C LEU A 253 -11.85 16.68 -4.26
N GLN A 254 -11.74 15.44 -4.72
CA GLN A 254 -12.70 14.38 -4.43
C GLN A 254 -11.97 13.14 -3.89
N PRO A 255 -11.75 13.05 -2.56
CA PRO A 255 -11.12 11.89 -1.94
C PRO A 255 -12.06 10.68 -1.92
N LEU A 256 -11.48 9.48 -1.94
CA LEU A 256 -12.22 8.21 -1.85
C LEU A 256 -12.36 7.69 -0.41
N PHE A 257 -12.09 8.55 0.59
CA PHE A 257 -12.35 8.34 2.03
C PHE A 257 -11.72 7.10 2.69
N GLU A 258 -10.73 6.48 2.05
CA GLU A 258 -9.87 5.43 2.62
C GLU A 258 -8.65 6.07 3.30
N LYS A 259 -8.37 5.73 4.57
CA LYS A 259 -7.11 6.09 5.26
C LYS A 259 -6.46 4.83 5.80
N THR A 260 -5.23 4.52 5.36
CA THR A 260 -4.50 3.32 5.82
C THR A 260 -3.35 3.69 6.74
N LEU A 261 -2.96 2.75 7.61
CA LEU A 261 -1.78 2.86 8.47
C LEU A 261 -0.51 3.04 7.64
N GLU A 262 -0.37 2.26 6.57
CA GLU A 262 0.83 2.26 5.74
C GLU A 262 1.03 3.60 5.02
N ASP A 263 -0.01 4.12 4.36
CA ASP A 263 0.08 5.39 3.62
C ASP A 263 0.36 6.55 4.59
N ASN A 264 -0.36 6.60 5.71
CA ASN A 264 -0.18 7.65 6.71
C ASN A 264 1.17 7.56 7.44
N SER A 265 1.73 6.36 7.60
CA SER A 265 3.10 6.20 8.12
C SER A 265 4.12 6.79 7.15
N GLN A 266 3.98 6.54 5.86
CA GLN A 266 4.87 7.14 4.86
C GLN A 266 4.72 8.67 4.80
N PHE A 267 3.49 9.19 4.87
CA PHE A 267 3.26 10.63 4.98
C PHE A 267 3.84 11.23 6.27
N LEU A 268 3.78 10.52 7.40
CA LEU A 268 4.40 10.97 8.64
C LEU A 268 5.92 11.13 8.48
N ALA A 269 6.58 10.13 7.90
CA ALA A 269 8.01 10.20 7.60
C ALA A 269 8.32 11.35 6.61
N LEU A 270 7.52 11.49 5.54
CA LEU A 270 7.67 12.54 4.54
C LEU A 270 7.55 13.94 5.12
N TYR A 271 6.46 14.25 5.84
CA TYR A 271 6.25 15.60 6.38
C TYR A 271 7.21 15.93 7.54
N SER A 272 7.70 14.90 8.24
CA SER A 272 8.78 15.09 9.23
C SER A 272 10.10 15.45 8.55
N LEU A 273 10.46 14.75 7.46
CA LEU A 273 11.63 15.08 6.65
C LEU A 273 11.48 16.45 5.96
N ALA A 274 10.31 16.76 5.42
CA ALA A 274 10.02 18.04 4.79
C ALA A 274 10.11 19.20 5.80
N TYR A 275 9.64 19.01 7.04
CA TYR A 275 9.88 19.99 8.10
C TYR A 275 11.37 20.17 8.36
N GLU A 276 12.14 19.08 8.44
CA GLU A 276 13.58 19.18 8.65
C GLU A 276 14.29 19.93 7.51
N TYR A 277 13.89 19.71 6.26
CA TYR A 277 14.51 20.33 5.08
C TYR A 277 14.04 21.78 4.83
N TYR A 278 12.74 22.03 4.80
CA TYR A 278 12.16 23.34 4.47
C TYR A 278 11.95 24.27 5.68
N LYS A 279 11.98 23.73 6.91
CA LYS A 279 11.73 24.47 8.17
C LYS A 279 10.38 25.21 8.25
N LYS A 280 9.37 24.78 7.48
CA LYS A 280 7.99 25.30 7.55
C LYS A 280 7.20 24.68 8.71
N ASP A 281 6.66 25.52 9.59
CA ASP A 281 5.81 25.08 10.71
C ASP A 281 4.52 24.37 10.25
N SER A 282 4.03 24.69 9.04
CA SER A 282 2.88 23.98 8.45
C SER A 282 3.15 22.49 8.26
N TYR A 283 4.37 22.10 7.86
CA TYR A 283 4.79 20.69 7.71
C TYR A 283 4.93 19.98 9.04
N LYS A 284 5.51 20.66 10.06
CA LYS A 284 5.53 20.15 11.43
C LYS A 284 4.12 19.87 11.94
N LYS A 285 3.20 20.81 11.74
CA LYS A 285 1.80 20.66 12.13
C LYS A 285 1.13 19.49 11.40
N THR A 286 1.39 19.32 10.10
CA THR A 286 0.89 18.17 9.31
C THR A 286 1.39 16.85 9.88
N ALA A 287 2.70 16.73 10.16
CA ALA A 287 3.28 15.54 10.76
C ALA A 287 2.62 15.21 12.12
N PHE A 288 2.41 16.20 12.98
CA PHE A 288 1.70 15.99 14.24
C PHE A 288 0.26 15.52 14.06
N LEU A 289 -0.50 16.14 13.15
CA LEU A 289 -1.89 15.75 12.88
C LEU A 289 -2.00 14.33 12.30
N ILE A 290 -1.04 13.91 11.47
CA ILE A 290 -0.95 12.51 11.03
C ILE A 290 -0.70 11.61 12.24
N SER A 291 0.25 11.98 13.11
CA SER A 291 0.56 11.18 14.30
C SER A 291 -0.66 11.06 15.23
N GLU A 292 -1.44 12.13 15.41
CA GLU A 292 -2.69 12.12 16.17
C GLU A 292 -3.74 11.20 15.54
N PHE A 293 -3.90 11.25 14.21
CA PHE A 293 -4.79 10.34 13.50
C PHE A 293 -4.43 8.87 13.76
N LEU A 294 -3.14 8.53 13.62
CA LEU A 294 -2.66 7.17 13.88
C LEU A 294 -2.97 6.73 15.32
N GLN A 295 -2.80 7.61 16.31
CA GLN A 295 -3.11 7.29 17.70
C GLN A 295 -4.60 7.19 17.99
N ASN A 296 -5.39 8.12 17.49
CA ASN A 296 -6.80 8.25 17.88
C ASN A 296 -7.70 7.26 17.14
N GLU A 297 -7.41 6.99 15.87
CA GLU A 297 -8.29 6.21 14.99
C GLU A 297 -7.77 4.79 14.70
N LEU A 298 -6.44 4.60 14.70
CA LEU A 298 -5.82 3.33 14.32
C LEU A 298 -5.16 2.59 15.49
N SER A 299 -4.89 3.21 16.63
CA SER A 299 -4.34 2.48 17.79
C SER A 299 -5.32 1.44 18.30
N ASN A 300 -4.82 0.25 18.61
CA ASN A 300 -5.59 -0.81 19.26
C ASN A 300 -5.59 -0.70 20.80
N GLY A 301 -4.95 0.33 21.37
CA GLY A 301 -4.82 0.55 22.81
C GLY A 301 -3.84 -0.40 23.54
N LYS A 302 -3.20 -1.34 22.82
CA LYS A 302 -2.25 -2.33 23.33
C LYS A 302 -0.86 -2.21 22.69
N GLY A 303 -0.58 -1.10 22.03
CA GLY A 303 0.68 -0.81 21.34
C GLY A 303 0.66 -1.02 19.82
N GLY A 304 -0.24 -1.86 19.30
CA GLY A 304 -0.36 -2.11 17.86
C GLY A 304 -1.36 -1.17 17.17
N TYR A 305 -1.35 -1.19 15.84
CA TYR A 305 -2.21 -0.36 14.99
C TYR A 305 -3.01 -1.19 13.98
N TYR A 306 -4.27 -0.82 13.84
CA TYR A 306 -5.21 -1.34 12.85
C TYR A 306 -4.84 -0.90 11.43
N ASN A 307 -5.22 -1.71 10.44
CA ASN A 307 -4.74 -1.58 9.07
C ASN A 307 -5.28 -0.32 8.37
N SER A 308 -6.58 -0.06 8.50
CA SER A 308 -7.21 1.05 7.76
C SER A 308 -8.57 1.45 8.32
N THR A 309 -9.02 2.62 7.89
CA THR A 309 -10.40 3.08 8.06
C THR A 309 -11.02 3.44 6.71
N THR A 310 -12.33 3.25 6.59
CA THR A 310 -13.12 3.55 5.38
C THR A 310 -14.57 3.82 5.77
N LEU A 311 -15.37 4.23 4.80
CA LEU A 311 -16.83 4.35 4.96
C LEU A 311 -17.53 3.10 4.46
N LEU A 312 -18.72 2.77 4.97
CA LEU A 312 -19.54 1.64 4.54
C LEU A 312 -20.63 2.00 3.53
N GLY A 313 -21.13 3.25 3.58
CA GLY A 313 -22.16 3.76 2.65
C GLY A 313 -21.55 4.28 1.33
N ASP A 314 -22.40 4.75 0.41
CA ASP A 314 -21.96 5.34 -0.86
C ASP A 314 -21.13 6.62 -0.62
N VAL A 315 -20.09 6.85 -1.44
CA VAL A 315 -19.28 8.08 -1.41
C VAL A 315 -20.16 9.32 -1.51
N LYS A 316 -21.20 9.30 -2.35
CA LYS A 316 -22.11 10.43 -2.60
C LYS A 316 -23.01 10.75 -1.41
N ASP A 317 -23.33 9.73 -0.62
CA ASP A 317 -24.16 9.84 0.57
C ASP A 317 -23.34 9.97 1.87
N SER A 318 -22.01 10.12 1.73
CA SER A 318 -21.08 10.22 2.86
C SER A 318 -21.35 11.49 3.68
N VAL A 319 -21.96 11.30 4.84
CA VAL A 319 -22.21 12.38 5.81
C VAL A 319 -21.09 12.57 6.83
N TYR A 320 -20.20 11.58 6.97
CA TYR A 320 -19.17 11.55 8.01
C TYR A 320 -18.16 12.69 7.85
N TYR A 321 -17.62 12.89 6.65
CA TYR A 321 -16.58 13.90 6.41
C TYR A 321 -17.11 15.29 6.06
N HIS A 322 -18.40 15.42 5.75
CA HIS A 322 -18.98 16.66 5.25
C HIS A 322 -19.80 17.41 6.31
N TYR A 323 -19.78 18.74 6.23
CA TYR A 323 -20.51 19.64 7.13
C TYR A 323 -21.33 20.63 6.32
N SER A 324 -22.52 20.96 6.82
CA SER A 324 -23.33 22.07 6.32
C SER A 324 -23.22 23.28 7.23
N ILE A 325 -23.49 24.48 6.69
CA ILE A 325 -23.48 25.72 7.49
C ILE A 325 -24.53 25.65 8.61
N ASN A 326 -25.69 25.01 8.39
CA ASN A 326 -26.68 24.80 9.45
C ASN A 326 -26.17 23.93 10.59
N GLU A 327 -25.40 22.88 10.30
CA GLU A 327 -24.77 22.06 11.33
C GLU A 327 -23.76 22.87 12.14
N LEU A 328 -22.94 23.70 11.47
CA LEU A 328 -22.00 24.57 12.16
C LEU A 328 -22.69 25.63 13.02
N LYS A 329 -23.82 26.20 12.57
CA LYS A 329 -24.63 27.13 13.38
C LYS A 329 -25.17 26.48 14.66
N ILE A 330 -25.50 25.19 14.61
CA ILE A 330 -25.97 24.46 15.78
C ILE A 330 -24.81 24.17 16.74
N LEU A 331 -23.66 23.72 16.22
CA LEU A 331 -22.50 23.38 17.02
C LEU A 331 -21.80 24.61 17.62
N PHE A 332 -21.73 25.70 16.86
CA PHE A 332 -20.97 26.90 17.19
C PHE A 332 -21.76 28.18 16.87
N PRO A 333 -22.86 28.48 17.60
CA PRO A 333 -23.78 29.57 17.24
C PRO A 333 -23.13 30.94 17.03
N GLU A 334 -22.10 31.26 17.83
CA GLU A 334 -21.42 32.57 17.78
C GLU A 334 -20.23 32.59 16.82
N ARG A 335 -19.64 31.43 16.48
CA ARG A 335 -18.36 31.34 15.74
C ARG A 335 -18.44 30.56 14.43
N TYR A 336 -19.63 30.10 14.03
CA TYR A 336 -19.78 29.25 12.84
C TYR A 336 -19.18 29.89 11.57
N GLY A 337 -19.23 31.21 11.42
CA GLY A 337 -18.68 31.94 10.27
C GLY A 337 -17.17 31.82 10.19
N GLU A 338 -16.47 32.15 11.28
CA GLU A 338 -15.00 32.03 11.38
C GLU A 338 -14.54 30.58 11.17
N ILE A 339 -15.25 29.62 11.78
CA ILE A 339 -14.92 28.19 11.67
C ILE A 339 -15.15 27.69 10.23
N ALA A 340 -16.25 28.10 9.59
CA ALA A 340 -16.56 27.71 8.21
C ALA A 340 -15.50 28.24 7.24
N GLU A 341 -15.14 29.52 7.35
CA GLU A 341 -14.10 30.14 6.53
C GLU A 341 -12.73 29.47 6.74
N ALA A 342 -12.36 29.22 8.00
CA ALA A 342 -11.13 28.50 8.35
C ALA A 342 -11.10 27.05 7.83
N MET A 343 -12.27 26.46 7.58
CA MET A 343 -12.44 25.14 6.96
C MET A 343 -12.66 25.20 5.44
N GLY A 344 -12.50 26.37 4.82
CA GLY A 344 -12.69 26.56 3.38
C GLY A 344 -14.11 26.29 2.89
N LEU A 345 -15.12 26.44 3.75
CA LEU A 345 -16.52 26.23 3.39
C LEU A 345 -17.14 27.51 2.80
N ASP A 346 -17.91 27.36 1.74
CA ASP A 346 -18.64 28.46 1.10
C ASP A 346 -19.91 28.81 1.87
N LEU A 347 -19.92 29.99 2.49
CA LEU A 347 -21.03 30.53 3.28
C LEU A 347 -22.22 31.01 2.43
N GLU A 348 -22.02 31.24 1.13
CA GLU A 348 -23.06 31.75 0.22
C GLU A 348 -23.91 30.63 -0.41
N THR A 349 -23.46 29.38 -0.30
CA THR A 349 -24.24 28.22 -0.75
C THR A 349 -25.47 27.97 0.13
N ASP A 350 -26.39 27.11 -0.35
CA ASP A 350 -27.51 26.65 0.47
C ASP A 350 -26.99 26.12 1.82
N SER A 351 -27.45 26.72 2.92
CA SER A 351 -27.08 26.38 4.29
C SER A 351 -27.23 24.90 4.67
N LYS A 352 -28.05 24.14 3.95
CA LYS A 352 -28.24 22.68 4.12
C LYS A 352 -27.27 21.84 3.27
N LYS A 353 -26.65 22.44 2.24
CA LYS A 353 -25.69 21.77 1.39
C LYS A 353 -24.45 21.42 2.22
N ARG A 354 -24.10 20.14 2.17
CA ARG A 354 -22.91 19.61 2.83
C ARG A 354 -21.68 19.85 1.96
N GLN A 355 -20.60 20.22 2.60
CA GLN A 355 -19.33 20.58 1.99
C GLN A 355 -18.19 19.85 2.69
N LEU A 356 -17.13 19.55 1.95
CA LEU A 356 -15.95 18.86 2.48
C LEU A 356 -14.97 19.91 3.00
N PRO A 357 -14.58 19.87 4.28
CA PRO A 357 -13.64 20.82 4.84
C PRO A 357 -12.26 20.73 4.17
N VAL A 358 -11.64 21.89 3.99
CA VAL A 358 -10.28 22.04 3.48
C VAL A 358 -9.46 22.85 4.48
N ARG A 359 -8.20 22.48 4.64
CA ARG A 359 -7.26 23.25 5.44
C ARG A 359 -6.83 24.50 4.67
N GLY A 360 -6.94 25.66 5.31
CA GLY A 360 -6.26 26.90 4.94
C GLY A 360 -4.99 27.13 5.77
N LEU A 361 -4.28 28.23 5.47
CA LEU A 361 -3.05 28.61 6.17
C LEU A 361 -3.30 28.84 7.68
N ASP A 362 -4.40 29.51 8.01
CA ASP A 362 -4.74 29.93 9.37
C ASP A 362 -5.72 29.01 10.10
N THR A 363 -6.09 27.85 9.52
CA THR A 363 -7.13 26.98 10.09
C THR A 363 -6.92 26.67 11.58
N PHE A 364 -5.69 26.32 11.95
CA PHE A 364 -5.36 25.93 13.33
C PHE A 364 -5.00 27.12 14.23
N ASN A 365 -4.95 28.34 13.68
CA ASN A 365 -4.89 29.58 14.47
C ASN A 365 -6.31 30.07 14.82
N VAL A 366 -7.29 29.81 13.95
CA VAL A 366 -8.69 30.23 14.11
C VAL A 366 -9.51 29.20 14.90
N ILE A 367 -9.39 27.91 14.59
CA ILE A 367 -10.17 26.84 15.20
C ILE A 367 -9.42 26.30 16.42
N THR A 368 -10.08 26.34 17.58
CA THR A 368 -9.52 25.86 18.84
C THR A 368 -9.52 24.34 18.94
N THR A 369 -8.73 23.81 19.87
CA THR A 369 -8.68 22.36 20.12
C THR A 369 -10.04 21.78 20.55
N ASP A 370 -10.81 22.53 21.34
CA ASP A 370 -12.15 22.11 21.80
C ASP A 370 -13.19 22.11 20.67
N GLU A 371 -13.06 23.03 19.71
CA GLU A 371 -13.91 23.06 18.51
C GLU A 371 -13.58 21.89 17.57
N ILE A 372 -12.30 21.59 17.34
CA ILE A 372 -11.89 20.38 16.61
C ILE A 372 -12.43 19.12 17.30
N LYS A 373 -12.36 19.05 18.64
CA LYS A 373 -12.91 17.93 19.40
C LYS A 373 -14.41 17.80 19.23
N SER A 374 -15.14 18.91 19.24
CA SER A 374 -16.60 18.94 18.99
C SER A 374 -16.94 18.46 17.57
N LEU A 375 -16.16 18.88 16.57
CA LEU A 375 -16.30 18.41 15.19
C LEU A 375 -16.03 16.90 15.06
N ARG A 376 -15.04 16.36 15.78
CA ARG A 376 -14.75 14.91 15.85
C ARG A 376 -15.89 14.14 16.54
N LEU A 377 -16.42 14.65 17.66
CA LEU A 377 -17.56 14.04 18.34
C LEU A 377 -18.79 13.92 17.44
N ARG A 378 -19.09 14.97 16.66
CA ARG A 378 -20.14 14.92 15.64
C ARG A 378 -19.88 13.79 14.62
N ARG A 379 -18.64 13.59 14.19
CA ARG A 379 -18.32 12.50 13.25
C ARG A 379 -18.62 11.13 13.84
N ALA A 380 -18.32 10.93 15.12
CA ALA A 380 -18.54 9.66 15.83
C ALA A 380 -20.02 9.26 15.95
N GLU A 381 -20.96 10.20 15.76
CA GLU A 381 -22.41 9.90 15.72
C GLU A 381 -22.80 9.08 14.47
N HIS A 382 -22.00 9.16 13.39
CA HIS A 382 -22.29 8.48 12.14
C HIS A 382 -21.82 7.03 12.16
N ARG A 383 -22.76 6.11 11.89
CA ARG A 383 -22.50 4.65 11.92
C ARG A 383 -21.81 4.10 10.66
N SER A 384 -21.52 4.94 9.68
CA SER A 384 -20.94 4.51 8.40
C SER A 384 -19.42 4.41 8.43
N TYR A 385 -18.75 4.72 9.54
CA TYR A 385 -17.29 4.59 9.68
C TYR A 385 -16.89 3.17 10.07
N PHE A 386 -15.89 2.61 9.38
CA PHE A 386 -15.41 1.25 9.60
C PHE A 386 -13.89 1.22 9.76
N THR A 387 -13.42 0.38 10.68
CA THR A 387 -12.00 0.12 10.93
C THR A 387 -11.67 -1.34 10.67
N ASP A 388 -10.66 -1.60 9.82
CA ASP A 388 -10.08 -2.93 9.61
C ASP A 388 -9.11 -3.27 10.74
N GLU A 389 -9.59 -4.04 11.72
CA GLU A 389 -8.89 -4.36 12.97
C GLU A 389 -7.66 -5.28 12.81
N ARG A 390 -7.29 -5.67 11.58
CA ARG A 390 -6.05 -6.45 11.35
C ARG A 390 -4.82 -5.60 11.65
N CYS A 391 -3.97 -6.07 12.56
CA CYS A 391 -2.67 -5.48 12.83
C CYS A 391 -1.63 -6.17 11.92
N ILE A 392 -1.53 -5.69 10.67
CA ILE A 392 -0.64 -6.26 9.64
C ILE A 392 0.82 -5.97 10.00
N THR A 393 1.67 -6.99 9.98
CA THR A 393 3.08 -6.92 10.39
C THR A 393 3.86 -5.90 9.57
N SER A 394 3.77 -5.94 8.24
CA SER A 394 4.44 -4.95 7.38
C SER A 394 3.98 -3.52 7.69
N SER A 395 2.66 -3.27 7.79
CA SER A 395 2.11 -1.93 8.02
C SER A 395 2.49 -1.38 9.41
N ASN A 396 2.44 -2.23 10.44
CA ASN A 396 2.88 -1.86 11.78
C ASN A 396 4.38 -1.57 11.80
N SER A 397 5.21 -2.38 11.14
CA SER A 397 6.65 -2.14 11.03
C SER A 397 6.97 -0.82 10.31
N THR A 398 6.26 -0.50 9.22
CA THR A 398 6.36 0.81 8.54
C THR A 398 6.02 1.96 9.49
N SER A 399 5.01 1.79 10.35
CA SER A 399 4.65 2.81 11.34
C SER A 399 5.69 2.95 12.47
N VAL A 400 6.36 1.87 12.89
CA VAL A 400 7.50 1.94 13.82
C VAL A 400 8.58 2.85 13.22
N LYS A 401 9.01 2.57 11.99
CA LYS A 401 10.00 3.38 11.27
C LYS A 401 9.55 4.85 11.16
N ALA A 402 8.28 5.09 10.81
CA ALA A 402 7.76 6.44 10.66
C ALA A 402 7.76 7.23 11.98
N PHE A 403 7.32 6.62 13.09
CA PHE A 403 7.35 7.23 14.41
C PHE A 403 8.78 7.49 14.89
N ALA A 404 9.70 6.56 14.61
CA ALA A 404 11.12 6.70 14.86
C ALA A 404 11.70 7.91 14.10
N ILE A 405 11.54 7.98 12.78
CA ILE A 405 11.96 9.12 11.95
C ILE A 405 11.35 10.43 12.44
N ALA A 406 10.04 10.44 12.72
CA ALA A 406 9.34 11.64 13.20
C ALA A 406 9.87 12.09 14.57
N SER A 407 10.19 11.17 15.48
CA SER A 407 10.76 11.53 16.78
C SER A 407 12.07 12.31 16.65
N ARG A 408 12.92 11.93 15.69
CA ARG A 408 14.18 12.61 15.39
C ARG A 408 13.94 14.00 14.78
N TYR A 409 13.20 14.08 13.68
CA TYR A 409 13.03 15.34 12.94
C TYR A 409 12.11 16.35 13.63
N LEU A 410 11.17 15.90 14.47
CA LEU A 410 10.29 16.78 15.24
C LEU A 410 10.83 17.07 16.65
N SER A 411 11.91 16.39 17.07
CA SER A 411 12.46 16.45 18.42
C SER A 411 11.42 16.12 19.51
N ASP A 412 10.57 15.11 19.26
CA ASP A 412 9.51 14.67 20.18
C ASP A 412 9.74 13.21 20.59
N THR A 413 10.23 13.03 21.82
CA THR A 413 10.53 11.71 22.40
C THR A 413 9.29 10.84 22.62
N SER A 414 8.08 11.42 22.70
CA SER A 414 6.85 10.65 22.82
C SER A 414 6.57 9.81 21.57
N LEU A 415 7.03 10.27 20.40
CA LEU A 415 6.93 9.53 19.14
C LEU A 415 7.84 8.29 19.14
N TYR A 416 9.04 8.40 19.73
CA TYR A 416 9.92 7.25 19.88
C TYR A 416 9.30 6.17 20.79
N GLN A 417 8.65 6.58 21.89
CA GLN A 417 7.96 5.64 22.78
C GLN A 417 6.82 4.90 22.06
N LYS A 418 6.09 5.58 21.17
CA LYS A 418 5.07 4.94 20.32
C LYS A 418 5.69 3.95 19.34
N ALA A 419 6.86 4.26 18.77
CA ALA A 419 7.60 3.35 17.90
C ALA A 419 7.99 2.06 18.65
N VAL A 420 8.56 2.20 19.86
CA VAL A 420 8.95 1.06 20.70
C VAL A 420 7.75 0.20 21.09
N ALA A 421 6.67 0.81 21.60
CA ALA A 421 5.48 0.08 22.02
C ALA A 421 4.86 -0.74 20.86
N ASN A 422 4.92 -0.20 19.64
CA ASN A 422 4.46 -0.90 18.45
C ASN A 422 5.39 -2.03 18.02
N PHE A 423 6.71 -1.81 18.08
CA PHE A 423 7.69 -2.85 17.80
C PHE A 423 7.57 -4.03 18.77
N GLU A 424 7.41 -3.73 20.07
CA GLU A 424 7.11 -4.73 21.10
C GLU A 424 5.79 -5.45 20.81
N PHE A 425 4.73 -4.74 20.41
CA PHE A 425 3.48 -5.37 20.02
C PHE A 425 3.68 -6.41 18.91
N ILE A 426 4.46 -6.09 17.87
CA ILE A 426 4.79 -7.04 16.79
C ILE A 426 5.52 -8.25 17.36
N ILE A 427 6.52 -8.05 18.23
CA ILE A 427 7.27 -9.14 18.85
C ILE A 427 6.36 -10.09 19.62
N TYR A 428 5.45 -9.54 20.44
CA TYR A 428 4.62 -10.35 21.31
C TYR A 428 3.46 -11.06 20.59
N ASN A 429 2.92 -10.46 19.53
CA ASN A 429 1.67 -10.90 18.91
C ASN A 429 1.84 -11.47 17.50
N ASN A 430 2.82 -11.00 16.74
CA ASN A 430 2.99 -11.34 15.33
C ASN A 430 4.18 -12.29 15.09
N ILE A 431 4.89 -12.74 16.12
CA ILE A 431 5.95 -13.75 16.01
C ILE A 431 5.48 -15.08 16.60
N SER A 432 5.64 -16.16 15.82
CA SER A 432 5.48 -17.53 16.28
C SER A 432 6.55 -17.88 17.33
N LYS A 433 6.09 -18.31 18.50
CA LYS A 433 6.96 -18.75 19.60
C LYS A 433 7.65 -20.08 19.34
N GLU A 434 7.14 -20.87 18.39
CA GLU A 434 7.64 -22.22 18.10
C GLU A 434 8.83 -22.19 17.14
N ASP A 435 8.76 -21.38 16.09
CA ASP A 435 9.70 -21.44 14.96
C ASP A 435 10.16 -20.07 14.45
N SER A 436 9.85 -19.01 15.20
CA SER A 436 10.21 -17.61 14.92
C SER A 436 9.64 -17.03 13.62
N ARG A 437 8.70 -17.73 12.96
CA ARG A 437 8.00 -17.17 11.79
C ARG A 437 7.23 -15.91 12.17
N LEU A 438 7.25 -14.92 11.29
CA LEU A 438 6.27 -13.84 11.36
C LEU A 438 4.93 -14.33 10.84
N PHE A 439 3.87 -13.92 11.51
CA PHE A 439 2.51 -13.96 10.99
C PHE A 439 2.24 -12.73 10.12
N ARG A 440 1.33 -12.85 9.15
CA ARG A 440 0.94 -11.71 8.30
C ARG A 440 0.23 -10.64 9.11
N TYR A 441 -0.68 -11.05 10.01
CA TYR A 441 -1.34 -10.14 10.93
C TYR A 441 -1.81 -10.84 12.21
N THR A 442 -2.05 -10.03 13.24
CA THR A 442 -2.87 -10.40 14.38
C THR A 442 -4.21 -9.69 14.30
N CYS A 443 -5.28 -10.38 14.68
CA CYS A 443 -6.60 -9.80 14.76
C CYS A 443 -7.33 -10.40 15.96
N ARG A 444 -7.87 -9.53 16.83
CA ARG A 444 -8.61 -9.93 18.04
C ARG A 444 -7.86 -10.95 18.91
N SER A 445 -6.55 -10.78 19.02
CA SER A 445 -5.62 -11.62 19.81
C SER A 445 -5.35 -13.02 19.22
N GLU A 446 -5.72 -13.26 17.96
CA GLU A 446 -5.33 -14.46 17.21
C GLU A 446 -4.42 -14.06 16.04
N SER A 447 -3.35 -14.81 15.82
CA SER A 447 -2.41 -14.61 14.71
C SER A 447 -2.86 -15.42 13.50
N TYR A 448 -2.72 -14.84 12.30
CA TYR A 448 -3.24 -15.41 11.06
C TYR A 448 -2.21 -15.34 9.95
N LEU A 449 -2.15 -16.42 9.17
CA LEU A 449 -1.38 -16.63 7.95
C LEU A 449 0.14 -16.47 8.14
N PRO A 450 0.98 -17.26 7.44
CA PRO A 450 2.41 -17.02 7.43
C PRO A 450 2.72 -15.67 6.77
N GLY A 451 3.71 -14.96 7.31
CA GLY A 451 4.19 -13.69 6.78
C GLY A 451 4.93 -13.87 5.44
N TYR A 452 4.80 -12.86 4.59
CA TYR A 452 5.54 -12.76 3.33
C TYR A 452 6.84 -11.98 3.55
N LEU A 453 7.73 -11.97 2.55
CA LEU A 453 8.97 -11.19 2.58
C LEU A 453 8.73 -9.72 2.98
N SER A 454 7.61 -9.12 2.59
CA SER A 454 7.25 -7.75 2.99
C SER A 454 7.15 -7.58 4.51
N ASP A 455 6.67 -8.59 5.24
CA ASP A 455 6.55 -8.56 6.70
C ASP A 455 7.94 -8.62 7.35
N TYR A 456 8.80 -9.52 6.86
CA TYR A 456 10.19 -9.65 7.33
C TYR A 456 11.03 -8.41 7.00
N ALA A 457 10.96 -7.93 5.76
CA ALA A 457 11.75 -6.79 5.29
C ALA A 457 11.46 -5.53 6.08
N HIS A 458 10.18 -5.20 6.28
CA HIS A 458 9.82 -4.01 7.06
C HIS A 458 10.09 -4.20 8.55
N PHE A 459 9.95 -5.42 9.10
CA PHE A 459 10.29 -5.68 10.51
C PHE A 459 11.79 -5.49 10.78
N ILE A 460 12.65 -5.97 9.88
CA ILE A 460 14.10 -5.71 9.93
C ILE A 460 14.38 -4.20 9.81
N GLU A 461 13.74 -3.52 8.85
CA GLU A 461 13.93 -2.07 8.64
C GLU A 461 13.53 -1.27 9.89
N ALA A 462 12.41 -1.62 10.53
CA ALA A 462 11.95 -1.01 11.76
C ALA A 462 12.94 -1.21 12.92
N SER A 463 13.47 -2.42 13.07
CA SER A 463 14.47 -2.74 14.09
C SER A 463 15.76 -1.95 13.87
N LEU A 464 16.24 -1.87 12.62
CA LEU A 464 17.43 -1.08 12.27
C LEU A 464 17.22 0.42 12.52
N GLU A 465 16.04 0.97 12.19
CA GLU A 465 15.74 2.38 12.46
C GLU A 465 15.74 2.68 13.96
N LEU A 466 15.16 1.82 14.81
CA LEU A 466 15.21 1.98 16.27
C LEU A 466 16.64 1.96 16.80
N TYR A 467 17.48 1.04 16.30
CA TYR A 467 18.90 0.99 16.62
C TYR A 467 19.62 2.27 16.20
N GLN A 468 19.40 2.78 14.98
CA GLN A 468 20.09 3.97 14.47
C GLN A 468 19.77 5.25 15.26
N ILE A 469 18.60 5.33 15.92
CA ILE A 469 18.22 6.51 16.70
C ILE A 469 18.86 6.53 18.09
N ARG A 470 18.94 5.39 18.80
CA ARG A 470 19.41 5.35 20.20
C ARG A 470 20.65 4.52 20.46
N GLY A 471 21.01 3.63 19.54
CA GLY A 471 22.13 2.69 19.71
C GLY A 471 21.84 1.55 20.68
N ASP A 472 20.55 1.21 20.92
CA ASP A 472 20.19 0.10 21.79
C ASP A 472 20.44 -1.25 21.07
N ASP A 473 21.45 -1.99 21.52
CA ASP A 473 21.96 -3.22 20.88
C ASP A 473 20.90 -4.32 20.68
N GLU A 474 19.84 -4.32 21.50
CA GLU A 474 18.73 -5.27 21.38
C GLU A 474 18.10 -5.24 19.97
N TYR A 475 17.92 -4.05 19.40
CA TYR A 475 17.32 -3.90 18.08
C TYR A 475 18.27 -4.30 16.96
N TYR A 476 19.58 -4.12 17.15
CA TYR A 476 20.58 -4.66 16.23
C TYR A 476 20.53 -6.20 16.20
N HIS A 477 20.47 -6.84 17.37
CA HIS A 477 20.42 -8.29 17.46
C HIS A 477 19.12 -8.88 16.88
N VAL A 478 17.98 -8.20 17.07
CA VAL A 478 16.71 -8.59 16.42
C VAL A 478 16.81 -8.47 14.90
N ALA A 479 17.34 -7.35 14.39
CA ALA A 479 17.52 -7.14 12.96
C ALA A 479 18.43 -8.22 12.34
N LYS A 480 19.58 -8.50 12.99
CA LYS A 480 20.52 -9.54 12.54
C LYS A 480 19.87 -10.92 12.48
N ARG A 481 19.20 -11.34 13.55
CA ARG A 481 18.49 -12.64 13.60
C ARG A 481 17.47 -12.77 12.48
N TYR A 482 16.65 -11.74 12.25
CA TYR A 482 15.62 -11.81 11.21
C TYR A 482 16.18 -11.69 9.80
N LEU A 483 17.32 -11.02 9.62
CA LEU A 483 18.06 -11.03 8.35
C LEU A 483 18.63 -12.43 8.04
N GLU A 484 19.17 -13.13 9.03
CA GLU A 484 19.64 -14.53 8.90
C GLU A 484 18.48 -15.47 8.51
N ILE A 485 17.35 -15.40 9.25
CA ILE A 485 16.14 -16.18 8.93
C ILE A 485 15.65 -15.89 7.50
N THR A 486 15.61 -14.61 7.12
CA THR A 486 15.13 -14.20 5.80
C THR A 486 16.08 -14.67 4.69
N THR A 487 17.38 -14.63 4.95
CA THR A 487 18.40 -15.15 4.03
C THR A 487 18.28 -16.67 3.86
N GLU A 488 18.08 -17.41 4.94
CA GLU A 488 17.89 -18.86 4.88
C GLU A 488 16.61 -19.25 4.11
N ARG A 489 15.49 -18.57 4.39
CA ARG A 489 14.17 -19.03 3.94
C ARG A 489 13.66 -18.40 2.66
N PHE A 490 14.19 -17.25 2.25
CA PHE A 490 13.67 -16.48 1.11
C PHE A 490 14.72 -16.17 0.03
N PHE A 491 16.02 -16.18 0.34
CA PHE A 491 17.06 -15.78 -0.63
C PHE A 491 17.24 -16.80 -1.75
N LYS A 492 17.33 -16.31 -2.99
CA LYS A 492 17.55 -17.10 -4.20
C LYS A 492 18.96 -16.84 -4.76
N PRO A 493 19.94 -17.74 -4.50
CA PRO A 493 21.31 -17.56 -5.00
C PRO A 493 21.40 -17.48 -6.53
N GLU A 494 20.45 -18.10 -7.25
CA GLU A 494 20.41 -18.13 -8.70
C GLU A 494 20.24 -16.75 -9.35
N ASN A 495 19.58 -15.81 -8.66
CA ASN A 495 19.38 -14.45 -9.16
C ASN A 495 19.77 -13.33 -8.19
N GLY A 496 20.12 -13.65 -6.95
CA GLY A 496 20.51 -12.66 -5.94
C GLY A 496 19.34 -11.87 -5.34
N MET A 497 18.10 -12.28 -5.60
CA MET A 497 16.89 -11.65 -5.05
C MET A 497 16.29 -12.50 -3.92
N PHE A 498 15.32 -11.95 -3.20
CA PHE A 498 14.49 -12.73 -2.28
C PHE A 498 13.14 -13.07 -2.94
N SER A 499 12.70 -14.30 -2.72
CA SER A 499 11.35 -14.78 -3.03
C SER A 499 10.32 -14.01 -2.20
N LYS A 500 9.11 -13.80 -2.74
CA LYS A 500 8.03 -13.15 -1.98
C LYS A 500 7.50 -14.01 -0.83
N SER A 501 7.42 -15.31 -1.06
CA SER A 501 6.99 -16.33 -0.09
C SER A 501 8.18 -17.24 0.23
N GLU A 502 8.17 -17.92 1.38
CA GLU A 502 9.23 -18.85 1.73
C GLU A 502 9.50 -19.87 0.61
N ILE A 503 10.77 -20.24 0.47
CA ILE A 503 11.22 -21.25 -0.50
C ILE A 503 10.59 -22.59 -0.13
N GLY A 504 10.13 -23.33 -1.14
CA GLY A 504 9.43 -24.60 -0.94
C GLY A 504 7.92 -24.48 -0.64
N THR A 505 7.40 -23.32 -0.23
CA THR A 505 5.94 -23.13 -0.10
C THR A 505 5.30 -23.16 -1.48
N PRO A 506 4.29 -24.00 -1.77
CA PRO A 506 3.61 -23.97 -3.06
C PRO A 506 2.84 -22.64 -3.22
N GLY A 507 2.70 -22.14 -4.46
CA GLY A 507 1.80 -21.02 -4.71
C GLY A 507 0.38 -21.37 -4.25
N HIS A 508 -0.39 -20.41 -3.77
CA HIS A 508 -1.75 -20.66 -3.27
C HIS A 508 -2.75 -20.93 -4.40
N THR A 509 -2.87 -19.99 -5.34
CA THR A 509 -3.95 -20.02 -6.36
C THR A 509 -3.42 -20.28 -7.76
N VAL A 510 -2.43 -19.52 -8.21
CA VAL A 510 -1.67 -19.79 -9.45
C VAL A 510 -0.35 -20.53 -9.13
N PRO A 511 0.21 -21.34 -10.04
CA PRO A 511 1.32 -22.25 -9.71
C PRO A 511 2.69 -21.57 -9.74
N PHE A 512 2.77 -20.30 -10.12
CA PHE A 512 4.02 -19.53 -10.20
C PHE A 512 4.09 -18.49 -9.10
N LYS A 513 5.33 -18.17 -8.69
CA LYS A 513 5.65 -17.14 -7.70
C LYS A 513 6.21 -15.91 -8.39
N ARG A 514 6.01 -14.76 -7.75
CA ARG A 514 6.58 -13.48 -8.17
C ARG A 514 7.61 -13.00 -7.15
N GLU A 515 8.61 -12.27 -7.60
CA GLU A 515 9.41 -11.43 -6.71
C GLU A 515 8.74 -10.06 -6.54
N SER A 516 8.92 -9.46 -5.37
CA SER A 516 8.42 -8.12 -5.09
C SER A 516 9.51 -7.11 -5.43
N ASN A 517 9.56 -6.68 -6.70
CA ASN A 517 10.59 -5.78 -7.23
C ASN A 517 10.06 -4.43 -7.77
N ILE A 518 8.74 -4.23 -7.84
CA ILE A 518 8.14 -2.99 -8.37
C ILE A 518 7.56 -2.17 -7.22
N ASP A 519 8.01 -0.94 -7.07
CA ASP A 519 7.55 0.05 -6.07
C ASP A 519 6.32 0.80 -6.60
N PHE A 520 5.25 0.06 -6.92
CA PHE A 520 4.11 0.65 -7.62
C PHE A 520 3.20 1.49 -6.68
N MET A 521 2.57 0.86 -5.69
CA MET A 521 1.76 1.55 -4.66
C MET A 521 2.50 1.71 -3.34
N ARG A 522 3.48 0.86 -3.10
CA ARG A 522 4.17 0.66 -1.82
C ARG A 522 5.60 0.21 -2.15
N PRO A 523 6.58 0.49 -1.27
CA PRO A 523 7.93 -0.07 -1.40
C PRO A 523 7.88 -1.59 -1.62
N SER A 524 8.58 -2.05 -2.64
CA SER A 524 8.71 -3.47 -2.91
C SER A 524 9.57 -4.15 -1.84
N ALA A 525 9.25 -5.39 -1.50
CA ALA A 525 9.93 -6.04 -0.38
C ALA A 525 11.44 -6.22 -0.63
N ASN A 526 11.86 -6.43 -1.90
CA ASN A 526 13.28 -6.47 -2.24
C ASN A 526 13.95 -5.10 -2.16
N SER A 527 13.28 -3.99 -2.50
CA SER A 527 13.90 -2.65 -2.33
C SER A 527 14.10 -2.31 -0.85
N VAL A 528 13.20 -2.74 0.03
CA VAL A 528 13.38 -2.64 1.48
C VAL A 528 14.53 -3.54 1.97
N MET A 529 14.61 -4.78 1.49
CA MET A 529 15.73 -5.69 1.82
C MET A 529 17.09 -5.17 1.37
N ALA A 530 17.20 -4.58 0.19
CA ALA A 530 18.42 -3.94 -0.28
C ALA A 530 18.86 -2.83 0.69
N GLY A 531 17.91 -2.03 1.18
CA GLY A 531 18.16 -1.04 2.22
C GLY A 531 18.64 -1.65 3.53
N ASN A 532 18.00 -2.72 4.00
CA ASN A 532 18.41 -3.42 5.23
C ASN A 532 19.85 -3.94 5.13
N LEU A 533 20.22 -4.52 3.98
CA LEU A 533 21.56 -5.01 3.71
C LEU A 533 22.60 -3.86 3.70
N LEU A 534 22.29 -2.73 3.05
CA LEU A 534 23.16 -1.55 3.06
C LEU A 534 23.35 -0.99 4.47
N THR A 535 22.27 -0.89 5.25
CA THR A 535 22.34 -0.43 6.65
C THR A 535 23.17 -1.39 7.50
N MET A 536 22.98 -2.71 7.36
CA MET A 536 23.76 -3.71 8.08
C MET A 536 25.24 -3.66 7.69
N TYR A 537 25.58 -3.45 6.42
CA TYR A 537 26.95 -3.19 6.00
C TYR A 537 27.52 -1.92 6.67
N GLY A 538 26.76 -0.82 6.69
CA GLY A 538 27.18 0.42 7.36
C GLY A 538 27.47 0.25 8.86
N ILE A 539 26.78 -0.68 9.53
CA ILE A 539 26.97 -0.98 10.95
C ILE A 539 28.15 -1.94 11.18
N THR A 540 28.28 -2.97 10.35
CA THR A 540 29.17 -4.13 10.64
C THR A 540 30.44 -4.17 9.80
N SER A 541 30.48 -3.44 8.68
CA SER A 541 31.51 -3.56 7.63
C SER A 541 31.65 -4.98 7.03
N GLU A 542 30.66 -5.86 7.21
CA GLU A 542 30.68 -7.21 6.64
C GLU A 542 30.40 -7.18 5.13
N ALA A 543 31.40 -7.52 4.32
CA ALA A 543 31.33 -7.48 2.86
C ALA A 543 30.20 -8.34 2.26
N LEU A 544 29.73 -9.38 2.96
CA LEU A 544 28.61 -10.21 2.54
C LEU A 544 27.36 -9.36 2.27
N TYR A 545 27.00 -8.48 3.20
CA TYR A 545 25.80 -7.65 3.09
C TYR A 545 25.90 -6.68 1.91
N LEU A 546 27.07 -6.07 1.72
CA LEU A 546 27.31 -5.19 0.59
C LEU A 546 27.20 -5.95 -0.74
N ASN A 547 27.83 -7.12 -0.85
CA ASN A 547 27.79 -7.93 -2.08
C ASN A 547 26.35 -8.33 -2.46
N MET A 548 25.54 -8.72 -1.46
CA MET A 548 24.12 -9.02 -1.67
C MET A 548 23.36 -7.78 -2.13
N ALA A 549 23.51 -6.65 -1.44
CA ALA A 549 22.84 -5.40 -1.81
C ALA A 549 23.23 -4.94 -3.22
N SER A 550 24.52 -4.88 -3.54
CA SER A 550 25.03 -4.49 -4.85
C SER A 550 24.45 -5.36 -5.97
N GLN A 551 24.37 -6.67 -5.79
CA GLN A 551 23.77 -7.55 -6.78
C GLN A 551 22.29 -7.18 -7.04
N GLN A 552 21.52 -6.88 -5.99
CA GLN A 552 20.12 -6.47 -6.12
C GLN A 552 19.99 -5.13 -6.87
N LEU A 553 20.83 -4.15 -6.53
CA LEU A 553 20.86 -2.87 -7.20
C LEU A 553 21.23 -3.01 -8.69
N PHE A 554 22.25 -3.79 -9.02
CA PHE A 554 22.66 -4.02 -10.43
C PHE A 554 21.63 -4.79 -11.25
N ASN A 555 20.83 -5.64 -10.62
CA ASN A 555 19.72 -6.32 -11.29
C ASN A 555 18.58 -5.36 -11.67
N VAL A 556 18.37 -4.29 -10.87
CA VAL A 556 17.24 -3.36 -11.05
C VAL A 556 17.64 -2.11 -11.82
N ALA A 557 18.88 -1.62 -11.65
CA ALA A 557 19.37 -0.39 -12.25
C ALA A 557 19.10 -0.26 -13.75
N PRO A 558 19.29 -1.29 -14.61
CA PRO A 558 18.99 -1.17 -16.04
C PRO A 558 17.55 -0.75 -16.37
N ASN A 559 16.59 -1.01 -15.48
CA ASN A 559 15.19 -0.67 -15.66
C ASN A 559 14.83 0.72 -15.08
N LEU A 560 15.71 1.33 -14.28
CA LEU A 560 15.40 2.55 -13.54
C LEU A 560 14.93 3.68 -14.47
N MET A 561 15.67 3.93 -15.55
CA MET A 561 15.39 4.98 -16.53
C MET A 561 14.02 4.85 -17.20
N ASN A 562 13.53 3.63 -17.38
CA ASN A 562 12.26 3.37 -18.06
C ASN A 562 11.08 3.15 -17.10
N SER A 563 11.33 3.19 -15.79
CA SER A 563 10.33 2.84 -14.78
C SER A 563 9.53 4.02 -14.24
N GLY A 564 9.96 5.25 -14.53
CA GLY A 564 9.38 6.45 -13.92
C GLY A 564 9.35 6.33 -12.39
N PRO A 565 8.21 6.61 -11.72
CA PRO A 565 8.12 6.50 -10.26
C PRO A 565 8.08 5.05 -9.73
N MET A 566 7.91 4.04 -10.59
CA MET A 566 7.64 2.66 -10.17
C MET A 566 8.83 1.94 -9.52
N LEU A 567 9.99 2.58 -9.42
CA LEU A 567 11.19 2.08 -8.72
C LEU A 567 11.76 3.16 -7.76
N SER A 568 10.90 4.01 -7.20
CA SER A 568 11.33 5.13 -6.35
C SER A 568 12.07 4.70 -5.07
N ASN A 569 11.68 3.59 -4.44
CA ASN A 569 12.39 3.11 -3.24
C ASN A 569 13.73 2.47 -3.62
N TRP A 570 13.81 1.79 -4.77
CA TRP A 570 15.10 1.36 -5.35
C TRP A 570 16.01 2.55 -5.62
N ALA A 571 15.48 3.63 -6.20
CA ALA A 571 16.20 4.88 -6.38
C ALA A 571 16.76 5.42 -5.06
N HIS A 572 15.97 5.43 -3.99
CA HIS A 572 16.45 5.78 -2.66
C HIS A 572 17.60 4.88 -2.18
N LYS A 573 17.54 3.55 -2.42
CA LYS A 573 18.63 2.65 -2.02
C LYS A 573 19.89 2.84 -2.87
N ILE A 574 19.74 3.19 -4.16
CA ILE A 574 20.84 3.60 -5.03
C ILE A 574 21.50 4.88 -4.48
N LEU A 575 20.73 5.87 -4.06
CA LEU A 575 21.26 7.09 -3.43
C LEU A 575 22.08 6.77 -2.17
N ILE A 576 21.58 5.87 -1.30
CA ILE A 576 22.34 5.41 -0.13
C ILE A 576 23.65 4.74 -0.56
N TYR A 577 23.59 3.85 -1.57
CA TYR A 577 24.77 3.15 -2.08
C TYR A 577 25.85 4.12 -2.61
N ILE A 578 25.44 5.15 -3.36
CA ILE A 578 26.33 6.20 -3.86
C ILE A 578 26.95 6.98 -2.68
N ASN A 579 26.15 7.36 -1.69
CA ASN A 579 26.59 8.13 -0.53
C ASN A 579 27.54 7.36 0.41
N LEU A 580 27.59 6.02 0.33
CA LEU A 580 28.61 5.21 1.02
C LEU A 580 30.00 5.33 0.37
N GLY A 581 30.15 6.05 -0.75
CA GLY A 581 31.42 6.20 -1.47
C GLY A 581 31.84 4.94 -2.23
N LEU A 582 30.86 4.08 -2.58
CA LEU A 582 31.07 2.77 -3.20
C LEU A 582 30.78 2.79 -4.72
N SER A 583 30.54 3.97 -5.30
CA SER A 583 30.51 4.15 -6.75
C SER A 583 31.89 3.80 -7.31
N SER A 584 31.91 2.94 -8.32
CA SER A 584 33.12 2.42 -8.96
C SER A 584 34.08 3.54 -9.36
N GLU A 585 35.28 3.54 -8.77
CA GLU A 585 36.50 3.95 -9.47
C GLU A 585 36.75 3.05 -10.68
#